data_AF-A0A9E4WHC9-F1
#
_entry.id   AF-A0A9E4WHC9-F1
#
_cell.length_a   1.000
_cell.length_b   1.000
_cell.length_c   1.000
_cell.angle_alpha   90.00
_cell.angle_beta   90.00
_cell.angle_gamma   90.00
#
_symmetry.space_group_name_H-M   'P 1'
#
loop_
_entity.id
_entity.type
_entity.pdbx_description
1 polymer ?
#
loop_
_entity_poly.entity_id
_entity_poly.type
_entity_poly.pdbx_seq_one_letter_code
_entity_poly.pdbx_strand_id
1 'polypeptide(L)'
;YGLSAVAQVFAGILSDGAFGAYDRGHMSHFVAAYSIEAFTDVAEFKKSMDEFLKYLRETPPAPGHDRVYYAGLPEHEESIDRHERGIPLHREVIDWFDQTTAEFNLAPLER
;
A
#
# COMPACT_ATOMS: atom_id res chain seq x y z
N TYR A 1 -3.87 17.92 -9.05
CA TYR A 1 -4.63 18.83 -8.17
C TYR A 1 -5.97 18.20 -7.72
N GLY A 2 -6.88 17.82 -8.63
CA GLY A 2 -8.22 17.31 -8.27
C GLY A 2 -8.27 16.12 -7.29
N LEU A 3 -7.51 15.05 -7.53
CA LEU A 3 -7.47 13.88 -6.63
C LEU A 3 -6.99 14.23 -5.21
N SER A 4 -6.05 15.17 -5.10
CA SER A 4 -5.56 15.67 -3.81
C SER A 4 -6.63 16.49 -3.09
N ALA A 5 -7.41 17.30 -3.81
CA ALA A 5 -8.55 18.01 -3.23
C ALA A 5 -9.63 17.06 -2.70
N VAL A 6 -9.92 15.95 -3.39
CA VAL A 6 -10.84 14.91 -2.91
C VAL A 6 -10.36 14.32 -1.58
N ALA A 7 -9.06 13.99 -1.48
CA ALA A 7 -8.48 13.52 -0.23
C ALA A 7 -8.61 14.56 0.90
N GLN A 8 -8.37 15.84 0.62
CA GLN A 8 -8.52 16.92 1.60
C GLN A 8 -9.97 17.11 2.07
N VAL A 9 -10.94 16.99 1.17
CA VAL A 9 -12.36 17.10 1.51
C VAL A 9 -12.78 15.95 2.41
N PHE A 10 -12.48 14.71 2.06
CA PHE A 10 -12.92 13.53 2.82
C PHE A 10 -12.14 13.31 4.11
N ALA A 11 -10.81 13.42 4.06
CA ALA A 11 -9.98 13.15 5.22
C ALA A 11 -9.91 14.37 6.14
N GLY A 12 -9.71 15.58 5.60
CA GLY A 12 -9.59 16.79 6.41
C GLY A 12 -10.94 17.41 6.74
N ILE A 13 -11.57 18.08 5.77
CA ILE A 13 -12.72 18.96 6.03
C ILE A 13 -13.92 18.20 6.62
N LEU A 14 -14.26 17.03 6.06
CA LEU A 14 -15.40 16.23 6.51
C LEU A 14 -15.21 15.69 7.94
N SER A 15 -13.97 15.49 8.37
CA SER A 15 -13.67 15.04 9.73
C SER A 15 -13.51 16.19 10.72
N ASP A 16 -13.82 17.44 10.34
CA ASP A 16 -13.45 18.67 11.07
C ASP A 16 -11.93 18.80 11.32
N GLY A 17 -11.12 18.25 10.42
CA GLY A 17 -9.66 18.32 10.43
C GLY A 17 -9.11 19.55 9.70
N ALA A 18 -7.82 19.82 9.90
CA ALA A 18 -7.14 20.95 9.26
C ALA A 18 -6.98 20.75 7.73
N PHE A 19 -6.85 21.87 7.01
CA PHE A 19 -6.47 21.90 5.59
C PHE A 19 -5.29 22.85 5.37
N GLY A 20 -4.42 22.53 4.42
CA GLY A 20 -3.26 23.37 4.09
C GLY A 20 -2.01 23.03 4.90
N ALA A 21 -1.29 24.06 5.39
CA ALA A 21 -0.07 23.85 6.17
C ALA A 21 -0.42 23.33 7.57
N TYR A 22 -0.04 22.07 7.84
CA TYR A 22 -0.29 21.40 9.11
C TYR A 22 0.74 21.81 10.17
N ASP A 23 0.28 22.10 11.38
CA ASP A 23 1.12 21.99 12.57
C ASP A 23 1.26 20.51 12.94
N ARG A 24 2.38 20.12 13.58
CA ARG A 24 2.69 18.70 13.82
C ARG A 24 1.60 18.03 14.68
N GLY A 25 1.09 16.88 14.23
CA GLY A 25 0.21 16.01 15.02
C GLY A 25 -1.28 16.05 14.69
N HIS A 26 -1.72 16.89 13.75
CA HIS A 26 -3.13 16.97 13.33
C HIS A 26 -3.33 16.39 11.92
N MET A 27 -3.27 15.06 11.81
CA MET A 27 -3.59 14.33 10.58
C MET A 27 -4.97 13.68 10.73
N SER A 28 -5.80 13.82 9.70
CA SER A 28 -7.09 13.16 9.62
C SER A 28 -7.09 12.15 8.47
N HIS A 29 -7.93 11.12 8.60
CA HIS A 29 -8.01 10.01 7.66
C HIS A 29 -9.45 9.73 7.26
N PHE A 30 -9.64 9.21 6.06
CA PHE A 30 -10.91 8.73 5.57
C PHE A 30 -10.78 7.26 5.19
N VAL A 31 -11.72 6.43 5.65
CA VAL A 31 -11.81 5.00 5.33
C VAL A 31 -13.23 4.71 4.90
N ALA A 32 -13.38 3.95 3.81
CA ALA A 32 -14.67 3.49 3.31
C ALA A 32 -14.62 1.99 3.06
N ALA A 33 -15.71 1.31 3.43
CA ALA A 33 -15.94 -0.11 3.14
C ALA A 33 -17.30 -0.25 2.47
N TYR A 34 -17.33 -0.94 1.33
CA TYR A 34 -18.54 -1.22 0.58
C TYR A 34 -18.84 -2.70 0.66
N SER A 35 -20.08 -3.04 1.03
CA SER A 35 -20.52 -4.44 1.06
C SER A 35 -20.85 -4.90 -0.35
N ILE A 36 -20.10 -5.89 -0.88
CA ILE A 36 -20.30 -6.41 -2.25
C ILE A 36 -21.67 -7.10 -2.38
N GLU A 37 -22.11 -7.84 -1.35
CA GLU A 37 -23.42 -8.51 -1.30
C GLU A 37 -24.60 -7.55 -1.42
N ALA A 38 -24.40 -6.26 -1.09
CA ALA A 38 -25.44 -5.25 -1.27
C ALA A 38 -25.66 -4.86 -2.74
N PHE A 39 -24.77 -5.28 -3.65
CA PHE A 39 -24.81 -4.96 -5.09
C PHE A 39 -24.93 -6.19 -5.97
N THR A 40 -24.31 -7.31 -5.61
CA THR A 40 -24.26 -8.53 -6.44
C THR A 40 -23.86 -9.76 -5.62
N ASP A 41 -23.96 -10.96 -6.20
CA ASP A 41 -23.38 -12.17 -5.61
C ASP A 41 -21.85 -12.04 -5.45
N VAL A 42 -21.35 -12.37 -4.25
CA VAL A 42 -19.94 -12.19 -3.89
C VAL A 42 -19.03 -13.14 -4.64
N ALA A 43 -19.48 -14.38 -4.90
CA ALA A 43 -18.67 -15.36 -5.61
C ALA A 43 -18.54 -15.00 -7.09
N GLU A 44 -19.64 -14.56 -7.72
CA GLU A 44 -19.63 -14.05 -9.10
C GLU A 44 -18.78 -12.78 -9.25
N PHE A 45 -18.86 -11.85 -8.29
CA PHE A 45 -18.01 -10.66 -8.29
C PHE A 45 -16.52 -11.02 -8.24
N LYS A 46 -16.13 -11.92 -7.31
CA LYS A 46 -14.74 -12.36 -7.18
C LYS A 46 -14.24 -13.06 -8.43
N LYS A 47 -15.05 -13.97 -9.01
CA LYS A 47 -14.73 -14.63 -10.28
C LYS A 47 -14.50 -13.62 -11.41
N SER A 48 -15.39 -12.62 -11.53
CA SER A 48 -15.25 -11.58 -12.54
C SER A 48 -14.00 -10.72 -12.33
N MET A 49 -13.65 -10.45 -11.08
CA MET A 49 -12.41 -9.74 -10.72
C MET A 49 -11.17 -10.56 -11.11
N ASP A 50 -11.15 -11.86 -10.81
CA ASP A 50 -10.05 -12.76 -11.20
C ASP A 50 -9.86 -12.80 -12.72
N GLU A 51 -10.96 -12.91 -13.47
CA GLU A 51 -10.95 -12.87 -14.94
C GLU A 51 -10.41 -11.53 -15.46
N PHE A 52 -10.80 -10.41 -14.84
CA PHE A 52 -10.32 -9.07 -15.21
C PHE A 52 -8.83 -8.89 -14.90
N LEU A 53 -8.36 -9.27 -13.71
CA LEU A 53 -6.94 -9.14 -13.34
C LEU A 53 -6.06 -10.03 -14.22
N LYS A 54 -6.53 -11.23 -14.57
CA LYS A 54 -5.87 -12.10 -15.55
C LYS A 54 -5.78 -11.42 -16.92
N TYR A 55 -6.89 -10.86 -17.40
CA TYR A 55 -6.94 -10.14 -18.67
C TYR A 55 -5.93 -8.96 -18.72
N LEU A 56 -5.84 -8.16 -17.66
CA LEU A 56 -4.85 -7.08 -17.57
C LEU A 56 -3.42 -7.62 -17.68
N ARG A 57 -3.09 -8.66 -16.93
CA ARG A 57 -1.75 -9.27 -16.91
C ARG A 57 -1.36 -9.89 -18.26
N GLU A 58 -2.32 -10.48 -18.96
CA GLU A 58 -2.11 -11.14 -20.26
C GLU A 58 -2.17 -10.18 -21.46
N THR A 59 -2.47 -8.89 -21.23
CA THR A 59 -2.47 -7.88 -22.28
C THR A 59 -1.06 -7.76 -22.88
N PRO A 60 -0.92 -7.71 -24.23
CA PRO A 60 0.38 -7.55 -24.86
C PRO A 60 1.12 -6.32 -24.32
N PRO A 61 2.36 -6.47 -23.84
CA PRO A 61 3.12 -5.34 -23.30
C PRO A 61 3.45 -4.34 -24.42
N ALA A 62 3.64 -3.08 -24.04
CA ALA A 62 4.12 -2.05 -24.96
C ALA A 62 5.56 -2.38 -25.43
N PRO A 63 5.99 -1.91 -26.62
CA PRO A 63 7.35 -2.13 -27.10
C PRO A 63 8.41 -1.71 -26.07
N GLY A 64 9.37 -2.60 -25.79
CA GLY A 64 10.42 -2.36 -24.80
C GLY A 64 10.07 -2.75 -23.36
N HIS A 65 8.90 -3.38 -23.14
CA HIS A 65 8.48 -3.91 -21.84
C HIS A 65 8.22 -5.42 -21.89
N ASP A 66 8.52 -6.11 -20.79
CA ASP A 66 8.42 -7.58 -20.72
C ASP A 66 7.03 -8.08 -20.32
N ARG A 67 6.31 -7.33 -19.47
CA ARG A 67 5.00 -7.75 -18.91
C ARG A 67 4.18 -6.55 -18.42
N VAL A 68 2.87 -6.76 -18.28
CA VAL A 68 1.92 -5.81 -17.70
C VAL A 68 1.71 -6.10 -16.21
N TYR A 69 1.62 -5.03 -15.41
CA TYR A 69 1.31 -5.09 -13.98
C TYR A 69 -0.01 -4.39 -13.70
N TYR A 70 -0.75 -4.88 -12.70
CA TYR A 70 -1.84 -4.17 -12.05
C TYR A 70 -1.46 -3.78 -10.63
N ALA A 71 -2.17 -2.81 -10.05
CA ALA A 71 -1.92 -2.32 -8.70
C ALA A 71 -2.03 -3.47 -7.67
N GLY A 72 -0.97 -3.70 -6.90
CA GLY A 72 -0.91 -4.77 -5.90
C GLY A 72 -0.21 -6.05 -6.36
N LEU A 73 -0.06 -6.29 -7.67
CA LEU A 73 0.69 -7.47 -8.17
C LEU A 73 2.17 -7.45 -7.77
N PRO A 74 2.96 -6.39 -8.04
CA PRO A 74 4.37 -6.40 -7.68
C PRO A 74 4.55 -6.43 -6.15
N GLU A 75 3.68 -5.78 -5.39
CA GLU A 75 3.71 -5.82 -3.92
C GLU A 75 3.39 -7.23 -3.38
N HIS A 76 2.48 -7.97 -4.01
CA HIS A 76 2.19 -9.35 -3.64
C HIS A 76 3.38 -10.28 -3.90
N GLU A 77 4.02 -10.15 -5.06
CA GLU A 77 5.21 -10.94 -5.44
C GLU A 77 6.38 -10.63 -4.49
N GLU A 78 6.65 -9.36 -4.20
CA GLU A 78 7.67 -8.93 -3.23
C GLU A 78 7.36 -9.38 -1.81
N SER A 79 6.09 -9.40 -1.41
CA SER A 79 5.68 -9.88 -0.10
C SER A 79 6.00 -11.37 0.06
N ILE A 80 5.71 -12.20 -0.94
CA ILE A 80 6.07 -13.63 -0.94
C ILE A 80 7.60 -13.77 -0.83
N ASP A 81 8.34 -13.07 -1.69
CA ASP A 81 9.81 -13.13 -1.72
C ASP A 81 10.43 -12.80 -0.36
N ARG A 82 9.99 -11.69 0.26
CA ARG A 82 10.52 -11.21 1.54
C ARG A 82 10.07 -12.02 2.74
N HIS A 83 8.92 -12.69 2.66
CA HIS A 83 8.52 -13.66 3.69
C HIS A 83 9.42 -14.90 3.67
N GLU A 84 9.85 -15.34 2.49
CA GLU A 84 10.68 -16.53 2.34
C GLU A 84 12.18 -16.25 2.54
N ARG A 85 12.66 -15.11 2.06
CA ARG A 85 14.11 -14.78 1.99
C ARG A 85 14.54 -13.66 2.94
N GLY A 86 13.61 -13.08 3.68
CA GLY A 86 13.85 -11.94 4.57
C GLY A 86 13.75 -10.60 3.86
N ILE A 87 13.60 -9.53 4.65
CA ILE A 87 13.50 -8.16 4.14
C ILE A 87 14.91 -7.57 3.95
N PRO A 88 15.30 -7.18 2.73
CA PRO A 88 16.60 -6.55 2.52
C PRO A 88 16.58 -5.12 3.06
N LEU A 89 17.28 -4.90 4.18
CA LEU A 89 17.45 -3.57 4.77
C LEU A 89 18.70 -2.88 4.21
N HIS A 90 18.58 -1.60 3.89
CA HIS A 90 19.73 -0.78 3.52
C HIS A 90 20.67 -0.64 4.73
N ARG A 91 21.98 -0.54 4.49
CA ARG A 91 22.99 -0.48 5.56
C ARG A 91 22.70 0.61 6.59
N GLU A 92 22.31 1.80 6.13
CA GLU A 92 21.99 2.93 7.02
C GLU A 92 20.80 2.64 7.95
N VAL A 93 19.84 1.81 7.51
CA VAL A 93 18.70 1.40 8.33
C VAL A 93 19.18 0.45 9.44
N ILE A 94 20.09 -0.48 9.11
CA ILE A 94 20.70 -1.38 10.09
C ILE A 94 21.50 -0.58 11.12
N ASP A 95 22.34 0.34 10.67
CA ASP A 95 23.16 1.18 11.55
C ASP A 95 22.27 2.02 12.50
N TRP A 96 21.14 2.54 11.99
CA TRP A 96 20.15 3.24 12.81
C TRP A 96 19.48 2.35 13.86
N PHE A 97 19.12 1.11 13.51
CA PHE A 97 18.58 0.15 14.46
C PHE A 97 19.61 -0.24 15.53
N ASP A 98 20.85 -0.49 15.15
CA ASP A 98 21.94 -0.80 16.09
C ASP A 98 22.13 0.34 17.10
N GLN A 99 22.14 1.60 16.63
CA GLN A 99 22.26 2.77 17.52
C GLN A 99 21.04 2.90 18.45
N THR A 100 19.84 2.76 17.91
CA THR A 100 18.58 2.95 18.67
C THR A 100 18.41 1.83 19.71
N THR A 101 18.63 0.57 19.34
CA THR A 101 18.54 -0.56 20.27
C THR A 101 19.55 -0.44 21.41
N ALA A 102 20.77 0.03 21.12
CA ALA A 102 21.76 0.32 22.17
C ALA A 102 21.31 1.45 23.13
N GLU A 103 20.74 2.54 22.61
CA GLU A 103 20.21 3.65 23.44
C GLU A 103 19.12 3.17 24.41
N PHE A 104 18.24 2.29 23.94
CA PHE A 104 17.13 1.75 24.74
C PHE A 104 17.47 0.45 25.50
N ASN A 105 18.72 -0.02 25.46
CA ASN A 105 19.16 -1.30 26.06
C ASN A 105 18.34 -2.52 25.59
N LEU A 106 18.04 -2.59 24.28
CA LEU A 106 17.36 -3.70 23.63
C LEU A 106 18.37 -4.57 22.84
N ALA A 107 17.99 -5.82 22.57
CA ALA A 107 18.80 -6.69 21.72
C ALA A 107 18.86 -6.15 20.28
N PRO A 108 20.00 -6.28 19.57
CA PRO A 108 20.12 -5.89 18.18
C PRO A 108 19.30 -6.81 17.27
N LEU A 109 19.03 -6.37 16.05
CA LEU A 109 18.34 -7.19 15.05
C LEU A 109 19.14 -8.44 14.70
N GLU A 110 18.46 -9.59 14.61
CA GLU A 110 19.03 -10.83 14.08
C GLU A 110 19.32 -10.66 12.57
N ARG A 111 20.44 -11.21 12.11
CA ARG A 111 20.97 -11.03 10.75
C ARG A 111 21.10 -12.35 10.03
#